data_AF-A0A931F8G3-F1
#
_entry.id   AF-A0A931F8G3-F1
#
_cell.length_a   1.000
_cell.length_b   1.000
_cell.length_c   1.000
_cell.angle_alpha   90.00
_cell.angle_beta   90.00
_cell.angle_gamma   90.00
#
_symmetry.space_group_name_H-M   'P 1'
#
loop_
_entity.id
_entity.type
_entity.pdbx_description
1 polymer ?
#
loop_
_entity_poly.entity_id
_entity_poly.type
_entity_poly.pdbx_seq_one_letter_code
_entity_poly.pdbx_strand_id
1 'polypeptide(L)' 'MLFNIFGALAEYERALIAERTRAGLAAARARGRLGGRPKKLSDKKIQLLKD' A
#
# COMPACT_ATOMS: atom_id res chain seq x y z
N MET A 1 20.35 -17.67 21.88
CA MET A 1 21.35 -16.94 21.03
C MET A 1 21.01 -17.08 19.55
N LEU A 2 20.98 -18.29 18.97
CA LEU A 2 20.67 -18.49 17.54
C LEU A 2 19.28 -17.97 17.12
N PHE A 3 18.24 -18.24 17.90
CA PHE A 3 16.89 -17.73 17.63
C PHE A 3 16.80 -16.21 17.61
N ASN A 4 17.58 -15.51 18.43
CA ASN A 4 17.58 -14.04 18.47
C ASN A 4 18.25 -13.46 17.23
N ILE A 5 19.31 -14.11 16.73
CA ILE A 5 19.99 -13.71 15.49
C ILE A 5 19.02 -13.85 14.31
N PHE A 6 18.32 -15.00 14.21
CA PHE A 6 17.32 -15.18 13.16
C PHE A 6 16.12 -14.25 13.31
N GLY A 7 15.69 -13.92 14.54
CA GLY A 7 14.67 -12.90 14.78
C GLY A 7 15.09 -11.53 14.25
N ALA A 8 16.30 -11.08 14.58
CA ALA A 8 16.83 -9.80 14.11
C ALA A 8 16.97 -9.75 12.57
N LEU A 9 17.41 -10.86 11.95
CA LEU A 9 17.48 -10.97 10.49
C LEU A 9 16.11 -10.92 9.84
N ALA A 10 15.12 -11.63 10.38
CA ALA A 10 13.75 -11.61 9.86
C ALA A 10 13.11 -10.22 9.95
N GLU A 11 13.36 -9.48 11.03
CA GLU A 11 12.91 -8.09 11.17
C GLU A 11 13.57 -7.16 10.16
N TYR A 12 14.88 -7.32 9.95
CA TYR A 12 15.63 -6.55 8.95
C TYR A 12 15.11 -6.81 7.53
N GLU A 13 14.93 -8.07 7.15
CA GLU A 13 14.40 -8.45 5.84
C GLU A 13 12.99 -7.90 5.63
N ARG A 14 12.12 -7.99 6.65
CA ARG A 14 10.77 -7.42 6.61
C ARG A 14 10.81 -5.91 6.39
N ALA A 15 11.70 -5.19 7.08
CA ALA A 15 11.85 -3.75 6.92
C ALA A 15 12.30 -3.39 5.50
N LEU A 16 13.28 -4.11 4.95
CA LEU A 16 13.81 -3.91 3.61
C LEU A 16 12.75 -4.18 2.52
N ILE A 17 11.93 -5.23 2.67
CA ILE A 17 10.81 -5.53 1.76
C ILE A 17 9.75 -4.43 1.82
N ALA A 18 9.43 -3.94 3.01
CA ALA A 18 8.45 -2.86 3.19
C ALA A 18 8.94 -1.55 2.56
N GLU A 19 10.21 -1.21 2.71
CA GLU A 19 10.82 -0.03 2.08
C GLU A 19 10.73 -0.10 0.55
N ARG A 20 11.13 -1.22 -0.06
CA ARG A 20 11.02 -1.44 -1.51
C ARG A 20 9.59 -1.33 -2.01
N THR A 21 8.63 -1.87 -1.25
CA THR A 21 7.20 -1.78 -1.57
C THR A 21 6.72 -0.33 -1.55
N ARG A 22 7.11 0.45 -0.53
CA ARG A 22 6.78 1.88 -0.43
C ARG A 22 7.36 2.68 -1.59
N ALA A 23 8.61 2.41 -1.97
CA ALA A 23 9.26 3.04 -3.12
C ALA A 23 8.51 2.72 -4.43
N GLY A 24 8.13 1.46 -4.65
CA GLY A 24 7.33 1.04 -5.80
C GLY A 24 5.94 1.71 -5.84
N LEU A 25 5.26 1.81 -4.70
CA LEU A 25 3.98 2.50 -4.58
C LEU A 25 4.11 3.99 -4.85
N ALA A 26 5.17 4.65 -4.37
CA ALA A 26 5.45 6.06 -4.67
C ALA A 26 5.64 6.28 -6.17
N ALA A 27 6.44 5.44 -6.83
CA ALA A 27 6.62 5.49 -8.28
C ALA A 27 5.31 5.23 -9.05
N ALA A 28 4.47 4.30 -8.59
CA ALA A 28 3.16 4.04 -9.17
C ALA A 28 2.21 5.25 -9.04
N ARG A 29 2.20 5.91 -7.88
CA ARG A 29 1.41 7.14 -7.65
C ARG A 29 1.88 8.29 -8.53
N ALA A 30 3.18 8.47 -8.70
CA ALA A 30 3.75 9.47 -9.60
C ALA A 30 3.32 9.26 -11.07
N ARG A 31 3.07 8.01 -11.48
CA ARG A 31 2.50 7.66 -12.79
C ARG A 31 0.97 7.77 -12.86
N GLY A 32 0.30 8.31 -11.82
CA GLY A 32 -1.15 8.52 -11.79
C GLY A 32 -1.98 7.34 -11.27
N ARG A 33 -1.37 6.27 -10.75
CA ARG A 33 -2.15 5.19 -10.11
C ARG A 33 -2.58 5.61 -8.70
N LEU A 34 -3.89 5.72 -8.46
CA LEU A 34 -4.44 6.00 -7.13
C LEU A 34 -4.29 4.83 -6.14
N GLY A 35 -4.45 3.59 -6.61
CA GLY A 35 -4.50 2.41 -5.74
C GLY A 35 -5.80 2.33 -4.92
N GLY A 36 -5.85 1.44 -3.92
CA GLY A 36 -7.00 1.27 -3.04
C GLY A 36 -8.21 0.58 -3.68
N ARG A 37 -9.33 0.54 -2.95
CA ARG A 37 -10.60 -0.03 -3.42
C ARG A 37 -11.27 0.94 -4.41
N PRO A 38 -11.68 0.49 -5.61
CA PRO A 38 -12.39 1.36 -6.55
C PRO A 38 -13.76 1.80 -5.99
N LYS A 39 -14.19 3.02 -6.35
CA LYS A 39 -15.54 3.51 -6.05
C LYS A 39 -16.58 2.61 -6.75
N LYS A 40 -17.59 2.14 -5.99
CA LYS A 40 -18.69 1.33 -6.55
C LYS A 40 -19.73 2.17 -7.30
N LEU A 41 -19.96 3.40 -6.83
CA LEU A 41 -20.92 4.33 -7.41
C LEU A 41 -20.16 5.48 -8.08
N SER A 42 -20.62 5.90 -9.26
CA SER A 42 -20.14 7.11 -9.89
C SER A 42 -20.62 8.34 -9.13
N ASP A 43 -19.87 9.44 -9.23
CA ASP A 43 -20.20 10.67 -8.50
C ASP A 43 -21.61 11.19 -8.86
N LYS A 44 -22.05 10.98 -10.11
CA LYS A 44 -23.44 11.28 -10.56
C LYS A 44 -24.50 10.48 -9.80
N LYS A 45 -24.28 9.18 -9.57
CA LYS A 45 -25.22 8.33 -8.82
C LYS A 45 -25.26 8.71 -7.34
N ILE A 46 -24.13 9.15 -6.79
CA ILE A 46 -24.08 9.62 -5.40
C ILE A 46 -24.89 10.90 -5.24
N GLN A 47 -24.85 11.81 -6.22
CA GLN A 47 -25.60 13.07 -6.17
C GLN A 47 -27.11 12.84 -6.27
N LEU A 48 -27.56 11.98 -7.19
CA LEU A 48 -28.97 11.60 -7.34
C LEU A 48 -29.60 11.00 -6.07
N LEU A 49 -28.80 10.33 -5.22
CA LEU A 49 -29.27 9.70 -3.99
C LEU A 49 -29.27 10.64 -2.77
N LYS A 50 -28.67 11.82 -2.89
CA LYS A 50 -28.58 12.82 -1.81
C LYS A 50 -29.72 13.84 -1.84
N ASP A 51 -30.34 13.99 -3.00
CA ASP A 51 -31.57 14.77 -3.22
C ASP A 51 -32.81 13.95 -2.82
#